data_AF-A0A9X3ARC7-F1
#
_entry.id   AF-A0A9X3ARC7-F1
#
_cell.length_a   1.000
_cell.length_b   1.000
_cell.length_c   1.000
_cell.angle_alpha   90.00
_cell.angle_beta   90.00
_cell.angle_gamma   90.00
#
_symmetry.space_group_name_H-M   'P 1'
#
loop_
_entity.id
_entity.type
_entity.pdbx_description
1 polymer ?
#
loop_
_entity_poly.entity_id
_entity_poly.type
_entity_poly.pdbx_seq_one_letter_code
_entity_poly.pdbx_strand_id
1 'polypeptide(L)' 'MWYQIDGSASQNPELKEFLLDTGDSILVEASPVDAVWGIGLTADDPTASEPHNWQGQNLLGFALMRVRDQLKC' A
#
# COMPACT_ATOMS: atom_id res chain seq x y z
N MET A 1 15.71 -1.84 -27.47
CA MET A 1 15.43 -0.79 -26.47
C MET A 1 14.47 -1.37 -25.46
N TRP A 2 15.00 -1.94 -24.38
CA TRP A 2 14.19 -2.33 -23.23
C TRP A 2 14.36 -1.20 -22.22
N TYR A 3 13.26 -0.57 -21.82
CA TYR A 3 13.27 0.46 -20.78
C TYR A 3 13.67 -0.21 -19.47
N GLN A 4 14.78 0.25 -18.90
CA GLN A 4 15.16 -0.04 -17.53
C GLN A 4 14.03 0.49 -16.63
N ILE A 5 13.41 -0.37 -15.82
CA ILE A 5 12.61 0.08 -14.69
C ILE A 5 13.59 0.19 -13.52
N ASP A 6 14.32 1.29 -13.45
CA ASP A 6 15.06 1.71 -12.25
C ASP A 6 14.09 2.46 -11.34
N GLY A 7 13.08 1.75 -10.83
CA GLY A 7 12.14 2.25 -9.83
C GLY A 7 12.80 2.39 -8.47
N SER A 8 13.69 3.38 -8.33
CA SER A 8 14.20 3.80 -7.03
C SER A 8 13.16 4.66 -6.33
N ALA A 9 12.62 4.20 -5.20
CA ALA A 9 11.83 5.03 -4.29
C ALA A 9 12.60 6.28 -3.78
N SER A 10 13.92 6.38 -4.04
CA SER A 10 14.72 7.56 -3.74
C SER A 10 14.43 8.76 -4.65
N GLN A 11 13.65 8.62 -5.72
CA GLN A 11 13.39 9.73 -6.64
C GLN A 11 12.28 10.67 -6.19
N ASN A 12 11.42 10.26 -5.26
CA ASN A 12 10.31 11.08 -4.77
C ASN A 12 10.41 11.27 -3.25
N PRO A 13 11.03 12.38 -2.78
CA PRO A 13 11.21 12.63 -1.36
C PRO A 13 9.88 12.79 -0.61
N GLU A 14 8.85 13.35 -1.25
CA GLU A 14 7.52 13.50 -0.67
C GLU A 14 6.85 12.14 -0.43
N LEU A 15 6.96 11.22 -1.40
CA LEU A 15 6.43 9.87 -1.24
C LEU A 15 7.17 9.08 -0.16
N LYS A 16 8.50 9.28 -0.06
CA LYS A 16 9.29 8.68 1.01
C LYS A 16 8.84 9.19 2.38
N GLU A 17 8.71 10.51 2.55
CA GLU A 17 8.25 11.11 3.80
C GLU A 17 6.85 10.64 4.17
N PHE A 18 5.92 10.65 3.21
CA PHE A 18 4.58 10.11 3.39
C PHE A 18 4.58 8.66 3.87
N LEU A 19 5.36 7.78 3.24
CA LEU A 19 5.44 6.38 3.65
C LEU A 19 6.04 6.21 5.05
N LEU A 20 7.03 7.02 5.43
CA LEU A 20 7.62 6.98 6.76
C LEU A 20 6.65 7.52 7.83
N ASP A 21 5.91 8.57 7.52
CA ASP A 21 4.91 9.19 8.41
C ASP A 21 3.74 8.26 8.75
N THR A 22 3.48 7.25 7.92
CA THR A 22 2.48 6.20 8.23
C THR A 22 2.87 5.36 9.45
N GLY A 23 4.14 5.39 9.87
CA GLY A 23 4.65 4.70 11.03
C GLY A 23 4.52 3.18 10.91
N ASP A 24 3.74 2.59 11.81
CA ASP A 24 3.44 1.15 11.85
C ASP A 24 2.01 0.83 11.39
N SER A 25 1.30 1.82 10.83
CA SER A 25 -0.05 1.63 10.30
C SER A 25 -0.04 0.64 9.14
N ILE A 26 -1.13 -0.13 9.03
CA ILE A 26 -1.38 -1.00 7.89
C ILE A 26 -1.94 -0.15 6.75
N LEU A 27 -1.27 -0.15 5.61
CA LEU A 27 -1.73 0.55 4.41
C LEU A 27 -2.68 -0.35 3.63
N VAL A 28 -3.81 0.21 3.19
CA VAL A 28 -4.85 -0.52 2.47
C VAL A 28 -5.33 0.25 1.25
N GLU A 29 -5.60 -0.46 0.16
CA GLU A 29 -6.36 0.08 -0.96
C GLU A 29 -7.84 -0.30 -0.80
N ALA A 30 -8.68 0.68 -0.47
CA ALA A 30 -10.11 0.51 -0.25
C ALA A 30 -10.89 0.57 -1.58
N SER A 31 -10.74 -0.48 -2.38
CA SER A 31 -11.46 -0.67 -3.63
C SER A 31 -12.43 -1.86 -3.51
N PRO A 32 -13.75 -1.65 -3.74
CA PRO A 32 -14.74 -2.73 -3.71
C PRO A 32 -14.68 -3.63 -4.95
N VAL A 33 -14.02 -3.20 -6.02
CA VAL A 33 -13.94 -3.91 -7.31
C VAL A 33 -12.59 -4.58 -7.54
N ASP A 34 -11.59 -4.29 -6.70
CA ASP A 34 -10.26 -4.89 -6.79
C ASP A 34 -9.99 -5.79 -5.57
N ALA A 35 -10.11 -7.10 -5.76
CA ALA A 35 -9.85 -8.11 -4.74
C ALA A 35 -8.39 -8.60 -4.74
N VAL A 36 -7.54 -8.14 -5.66
CA VAL A 36 -6.12 -8.54 -5.72
C VAL A 36 -5.24 -7.46 -5.10
N TRP A 37 -5.38 -6.22 -5.56
CA TRP A 37 -4.59 -5.10 -5.06
C TRP A 37 -5.21 -4.45 -3.84
N GLY A 38 -6.55 -4.47 -3.73
CA GLY A 38 -7.32 -3.88 -2.64
C GLY A 38 -7.94 -4.86 -1.66
N ILE A 39 -8.71 -4.32 -0.72
CA ILE A 39 -9.39 -5.07 0.36
C ILE A 39 -10.79 -5.56 0.00
N GLY A 40 -11.31 -5.22 -1.19
CA GLY A 40 -12.67 -5.60 -1.61
C GLY A 40 -13.79 -4.87 -0.86
N LEU A 41 -13.47 -3.74 -0.20
CA LEU A 41 -14.40 -2.90 0.55
C LEU A 41 -14.16 -1.43 0.18
N THR A 42 -15.17 -0.57 0.33
CA THR A 42 -15.01 0.87 0.18
C THR A 42 -14.37 1.49 1.42
N ALA A 43 -13.81 2.70 1.28
CA ALA A 43 -13.14 3.39 2.39
C ALA A 43 -14.09 3.80 3.53
N ASP A 44 -15.38 3.98 3.21
CA ASP A 44 -16.45 4.33 4.15
C ASP A 44 -17.14 3.11 4.77
N ASP A 45 -16.78 1.90 4.34
CA ASP A 45 -17.29 0.69 4.97
C ASP A 45 -16.80 0.62 6.43
N PRO A 46 -17.69 0.51 7.43
CA PRO A 46 -17.30 0.47 8.84
C PRO A 46 -16.41 -0.71 9.19
N THR A 47 -16.38 -1.75 8.35
CA THR A 47 -15.58 -2.95 8.53
C THR A 47 -14.23 -2.90 7.80
N ALA A 48 -13.94 -1.83 7.04
CA ALA A 48 -12.70 -1.71 6.28
C ALA A 48 -11.43 -1.69 7.15
N SER A 49 -11.55 -1.29 8.42
CA SER A 49 -10.46 -1.30 9.39
C SER A 49 -10.20 -2.68 10.02
N GLU A 50 -11.04 -3.67 9.74
CA GLU A 50 -10.99 -5.02 10.33
C GLU A 50 -10.50 -6.04 9.29
N PRO A 51 -9.23 -6.48 9.33
CA PRO A 51 -8.64 -7.31 8.28
C PRO A 51 -9.34 -8.64 8.02
N HIS A 52 -10.05 -9.19 9.02
CA HIS A 52 -10.81 -10.43 8.86
C HIS A 52 -12.06 -10.28 7.98
N ASN A 53 -12.52 -9.05 7.73
CA ASN A 53 -13.67 -8.76 6.86
C ASN A 53 -13.25 -8.47 5.42
N TRP A 54 -11.95 -8.34 5.16
CA TRP A 54 -11.45 -8.05 3.83
C TRP A 54 -11.76 -9.21 2.89
N GLN A 55 -12.27 -8.86 1.72
CA GLN A 55 -12.60 -9.80 0.66
C GLN A 55 -11.50 -9.80 -0.44
N GLY A 56 -10.52 -8.91 -0.30
CA GLY A 56 -9.37 -8.80 -1.19
C GLY A 56 -8.02 -9.00 -0.48
N GLN A 57 -6.96 -9.14 -1.28
CA GLN A 57 -5.62 -9.51 -0.81
C GLN A 57 -4.76 -8.33 -0.36
N ASN A 58 -5.14 -7.09 -0.65
CA ASN A 58 -4.37 -5.89 -0.30
C ASN A 58 -2.88 -5.93 -0.74
N LEU A 59 -2.57 -6.50 -1.90
CA LEU A 59 -1.18 -6.65 -2.35
C LEU A 59 -0.47 -5.29 -2.52
N LEU A 60 -1.21 -4.23 -2.88
CA LEU A 60 -0.65 -2.89 -3.01
C LEU A 60 -0.19 -2.36 -1.65
N GLY A 61 -1.04 -2.49 -0.62
CA GLY A 61 -0.71 -2.12 0.75
C GLY A 61 0.53 -2.84 1.27
N PHE A 62 0.63 -4.15 1.04
CA PHE A 62 1.80 -4.95 1.42
C PHE A 62 3.07 -4.54 0.68
N ALA A 63 2.98 -4.26 -0.63
CA ALA A 63 4.12 -3.76 -1.39
C ALA A 63 4.64 -2.42 -0.84
N LEU A 64 3.74 -1.47 -0.55
CA LEU A 64 4.10 -0.18 0.02
C LEU A 64 4.72 -0.29 1.42
N MET A 65 4.20 -1.17 2.27
CA MET A 65 4.79 -1.43 3.59
C MET A 65 6.19 -2.05 3.47
N ARG A 66 6.42 -2.95 2.50
CA ARG A 66 7.75 -3.50 2.23
C ARG A 66 8.73 -2.42 1.74
N VAL A 67 8.27 -1.49 0.90
CA VAL A 67 9.07 -0.33 0.48
C VAL A 67 9.39 0.57 1.67
N ARG A 68 8.40 0.89 2.51
CA ARG A 68 8.61 1.65 3.76
C ARG A 68 9.69 1.02 4.63
N ASP A 69 9.65 -0.30 4.82
CA ASP A 69 10.63 -1.01 5.63
C ASP A 69 12.05 -0.93 5.03
N GLN A 70 12.17 -0.94 3.70
CA GLN A 70 13.45 -0.73 3.03
C GLN A 70 13.97 0.71 3.17
N LEU A 71 13.08 1.70 3.34
CA LEU A 71 13.44 3.11 3.52
C LEU A 71 13.87 3.45 4.96
N LYS A 72 13.52 2.60 5.94
CA LYS A 72 13.96 2.72 7.34
C LYS A 72 15.42 2.27 7.54
N CYS A 73 15.96 1.47 6.62
CA CYS A 73 17.35 0.96 6.62
C CYS A 73 18.31 1.92 5.90
#